data_AF-Q0BYA4-F1
#
_entry.id   AF-Q0BYA4-F1
#
_cell.length_a   1.000
_cell.length_b   1.000
_cell.length_c   1.000
_cell.angle_alpha   90.00
_cell.angle_beta   90.00
_cell.angle_gamma   90.00
#
_symmetry.space_group_name_H-M   'P 1'
#
loop_
_entity.id
_entity.type
_entity.pdbx_description
1 polymer ?
#
loop_
_entity_poly.entity_id
_entity_poly.type
_entity_poly.pdbx_seq_one_letter_code
_entity_poly.pdbx_strand_id
1 'polypeptide(L)'
;MATHVKTDSSLPGTVFDLLVLGVALWAILNFTQGYRWWTDYRTEEFAGVSCLQSLDANCFLAEMDSAYGAHSVPMSENSDRQGQYLWTLRLMNAEGSLDEKLDTLMSASQGVDGYSKGLSKFALPSLLEVTTILNTVEGRDTGARFRDAVIEKQRALGSPVSYKLTDKDFGVQTWGPLMSCQTSEEVEYLKNRQILETLLLTEDISHPCMLVYFSDKDDAALQGFIDRNLEAMKAVRQKYGEAQNDGGFDHMPTALYADNLAFLAAIIAYRERGDFGL
;
A
#
# COMPACT_ATOMS: atom_id res chain seq x y z
N MET A 1 18.10 38.14 -54.41
CA MET A 1 18.68 36.81 -54.17
C MET A 1 19.02 36.72 -52.68
N ALA A 2 18.56 35.66 -52.02
CA ALA A 2 18.80 35.25 -50.63
C ALA A 2 18.33 36.20 -49.50
N THR A 3 17.07 36.01 -49.10
CA THR A 3 16.56 36.17 -47.73
C THR A 3 17.33 35.26 -46.76
N HIS A 4 17.90 35.82 -45.70
CA HIS A 4 18.20 35.06 -44.49
C HIS A 4 17.25 35.50 -43.38
N VAL A 5 16.18 34.73 -43.21
CA VAL A 5 15.43 34.68 -41.97
C VAL A 5 16.28 33.85 -41.00
N LYS A 6 16.81 34.48 -39.95
CA LYS A 6 17.32 33.77 -38.79
C LYS A 6 16.18 33.68 -37.79
N THR A 7 15.58 32.49 -37.71
CA THR A 7 14.69 32.10 -36.62
C THR A 7 15.52 31.94 -35.36
N ASP A 8 15.57 32.97 -34.53
CA ASP A 8 16.05 32.85 -33.14
C ASP A 8 14.94 32.22 -32.31
N SER A 9 14.82 30.90 -32.40
CA SER A 9 14.12 30.09 -31.41
C SER A 9 15.16 29.45 -30.51
N SER A 10 15.63 30.18 -29.51
CA SER A 10 16.30 29.58 -28.37
C SER A 10 15.49 29.90 -27.12
N LEU A 11 14.91 28.86 -26.53
CA LEU A 11 14.44 28.93 -25.15
C LEU A 11 15.61 29.43 -24.30
N PRO A 12 15.42 30.45 -23.45
CA PRO A 12 16.50 30.98 -22.63
C PRO A 12 17.09 29.87 -21.76
N GLY A 13 18.42 29.75 -21.71
CA GLY A 13 19.15 28.66 -21.06
C GLY A 13 18.74 28.41 -19.59
N THR A 14 18.20 29.42 -18.93
CA THR A 14 17.60 29.32 -17.59
C THR A 14 16.42 28.35 -17.51
N VAL A 15 15.60 28.23 -18.56
CA VAL A 15 14.49 27.26 -18.61
C VAL A 15 15.03 25.84 -18.78
N PHE A 16 16.09 25.67 -19.57
CA PHE A 16 16.75 24.38 -19.76
C PHE A 16 17.44 23.90 -18.48
N ASP A 17 18.14 24.81 -17.77
CA ASP A 17 18.80 24.50 -16.49
C ASP A 17 17.78 24.15 -15.39
N LEU A 18 16.64 24.83 -15.32
CA LEU A 18 15.55 24.51 -14.39
C LEU A 18 14.91 23.14 -14.69
N LEU A 19 14.76 22.79 -15.97
CA LEU A 19 14.27 21.47 -16.38
C LEU A 19 15.27 20.37 -16.02
N VAL A 20 16.57 20.60 -16.22
CA VAL A 20 17.62 19.63 -15.85
C VAL A 20 17.70 19.44 -14.34
N LEU A 21 17.62 20.52 -13.55
CA LEU A 21 17.54 20.43 -12.09
C LEU A 21 16.27 19.71 -11.62
N GLY A 22 15.12 19.98 -12.27
CA GLY A 22 13.87 19.29 -11.99
C GLY A 22 13.95 17.79 -12.27
N VAL A 23 14.54 17.39 -13.42
CA VAL A 23 14.76 15.98 -13.77
C VAL A 23 15.76 15.31 -12.83
N ALA A 24 16.83 16.00 -12.44
CA ALA A 24 17.80 15.48 -11.49
C ALA A 24 17.19 15.29 -10.10
N LEU A 25 16.39 16.25 -9.61
CA LEU A 25 15.69 16.14 -8.33
C LEU A 25 14.66 15.01 -8.36
N TRP A 26 13.89 14.90 -9.45
CA TRP A 26 12.94 13.82 -9.67
C TRP A 26 13.63 12.45 -9.69
N ALA A 27 14.73 12.32 -10.43
CA ALA A 27 15.51 11.10 -10.51
C ALA A 27 16.10 10.76 -9.13
N ILE A 28 16.65 11.73 -8.39
CA ILE A 28 17.16 11.51 -7.04
C ILE A 28 16.04 11.02 -6.13
N LEU A 29 14.89 11.67 -6.07
CA LEU A 29 13.80 11.29 -5.15
C LEU A 29 13.22 9.90 -5.46
N ASN A 30 12.93 9.60 -6.72
CA ASN A 30 12.34 8.31 -7.10
C ASN A 30 13.36 7.17 -7.05
N PHE A 31 14.59 7.42 -7.51
CA PHE A 31 15.64 6.41 -7.49
C PHE A 31 16.11 6.13 -6.06
N THR A 32 16.23 7.14 -5.20
CA THR A 32 16.66 6.94 -3.81
C THR A 32 15.65 6.15 -3.00
N GLN A 33 14.34 6.41 -3.16
CA GLN A 33 13.32 5.63 -2.46
C GLN A 33 13.31 4.18 -2.95
N GLY A 34 13.24 3.94 -4.26
CA GLY A 34 13.27 2.59 -4.83
C GLY A 34 14.55 1.84 -4.45
N TYR A 35 15.70 2.53 -4.46
CA TYR A 35 16.99 1.99 -4.03
C TYR A 35 17.00 1.70 -2.52
N ARG A 36 16.37 2.53 -1.69
CA ARG A 36 16.27 2.33 -0.24
C ARG A 36 15.39 1.13 0.07
N TRP A 37 14.20 1.01 -0.52
CA TRP A 37 13.35 -0.20 -0.40
C TRP A 37 14.13 -1.46 -0.78
N TRP A 38 14.85 -1.41 -1.89
CA TRP A 38 15.66 -2.53 -2.35
C TRP A 38 16.82 -2.85 -1.39
N THR A 39 17.51 -1.83 -0.90
CA THR A 39 18.62 -1.99 0.05
C THR A 39 18.13 -2.56 1.38
N ASP A 40 17.07 -1.98 1.94
CA ASP A 40 16.46 -2.41 3.20
C ASP A 40 15.85 -3.79 3.10
N TYR A 41 15.32 -4.16 1.93
CA TYR A 41 14.92 -5.53 1.66
C TYR A 41 16.10 -6.49 1.76
N ARG A 42 17.29 -6.13 1.27
CA ARG A 42 18.47 -7.01 1.32
C ARG A 42 19.21 -6.97 2.67
N THR A 43 19.11 -5.88 3.42
CA THR A 43 19.66 -5.79 4.77
C THR A 43 18.67 -6.33 5.78
N GLU A 44 19.11 -6.89 6.90
CA GLU A 44 18.16 -7.58 7.79
C GLU A 44 17.09 -6.67 8.42
N GLU A 45 17.32 -5.36 8.41
CA GLU A 45 16.56 -4.33 9.14
C GLU A 45 15.72 -3.49 8.18
N PHE A 46 14.51 -3.96 7.89
CA PHE A 46 13.51 -3.14 7.22
C PHE A 46 12.94 -2.11 8.20
N ALA A 47 12.59 -0.91 7.72
CA ALA A 47 12.00 0.12 8.58
C ALA A 47 10.69 -0.40 9.21
N GLY A 48 10.48 -0.08 10.48
CA GLY A 48 9.28 -0.42 11.24
C GLY A 48 9.26 -1.81 11.87
N VAL A 49 10.23 -2.69 11.61
CA VAL A 49 10.24 -4.06 12.19
C VAL A 49 10.25 -4.03 13.72
N SER A 50 11.02 -3.13 14.33
CA SER A 50 11.02 -2.93 15.79
C SER A 50 9.68 -2.42 16.31
N CYS A 51 8.99 -1.55 15.55
CA CYS A 51 7.65 -1.07 15.91
C CYS A 51 6.63 -2.22 15.92
N LEU A 52 6.71 -3.15 14.97
CA LEU A 52 5.84 -4.34 14.96
C LEU A 52 6.10 -5.23 16.18
N GLN A 53 7.36 -5.38 16.58
CA GLN A 53 7.73 -6.14 17.78
C GLN A 53 7.28 -5.48 19.08
N SER A 54 7.00 -4.18 19.07
CA SER A 54 6.41 -3.46 20.20
C SER A 54 4.89 -3.25 20.07
N LEU A 55 4.25 -3.91 19.09
CA LEU A 55 2.83 -3.74 18.77
C LEU A 55 2.42 -2.27 18.55
N ASP A 56 3.26 -1.47 17.88
CA ASP A 56 3.00 -0.05 17.63
C ASP A 56 2.84 0.23 16.13
N ALA A 57 1.58 0.27 15.68
CA ALA A 57 1.26 0.53 14.28
C ALA A 57 1.52 1.98 13.85
N ASN A 58 1.42 2.94 14.78
CA ASN A 58 1.66 4.35 14.49
C ASN A 58 3.16 4.61 14.31
N CYS A 59 4.00 4.01 15.16
CA CYS A 59 5.46 3.96 15.00
C CYS A 59 5.82 3.34 13.64
N PHE A 60 5.21 2.19 13.29
CA PHE A 60 5.48 1.54 12.00
C PHE A 60 5.18 2.47 10.83
N LEU A 61 3.99 3.09 10.82
CA LEU A 61 3.62 4.01 9.75
C LEU A 61 4.57 5.21 9.68
N ALA A 62 4.94 5.79 10.82
CA ALA A 62 5.87 6.92 10.88
C ALA A 62 7.27 6.56 10.34
N GLU A 63 7.81 5.39 10.68
CA GLU A 63 9.09 4.92 10.15
C GLU A 63 9.03 4.69 8.63
N MET A 64 7.94 4.08 8.15
CA MET A 64 7.72 3.84 6.72
C MET A 64 7.59 5.14 5.93
N ASP A 65 6.78 6.09 6.42
CA ASP A 65 6.58 7.38 5.78
C ASP A 65 7.87 8.22 5.83
N SER A 66 8.66 8.12 6.90
CA SER A 66 9.97 8.78 7.01
C SER A 66 11.03 8.18 6.08
N ALA A 67 11.06 6.86 5.94
CA ALA A 67 12.07 6.17 5.14
C ALA A 67 11.77 6.22 3.63
N TYR A 68 10.49 6.16 3.27
CA TYR A 68 10.07 5.93 1.89
C TYR A 68 9.10 6.97 1.34
N GLY A 69 8.51 7.81 2.19
CA GLY A 69 7.57 8.85 1.82
C GLY A 69 6.11 8.49 2.08
N ALA A 70 5.33 9.50 2.51
CA ALA A 70 3.94 9.38 2.96
C ALA A 70 2.92 8.91 1.89
N HIS A 71 3.31 8.85 0.62
CA HIS A 71 2.45 8.41 -0.48
C HIS A 71 3.12 7.37 -1.38
N SER A 72 4.31 6.93 -1.00
CA SER A 72 5.03 5.92 -1.73
C SER A 72 4.50 4.55 -1.34
N VAL A 73 4.44 3.67 -2.33
CA VAL A 73 4.25 2.22 -2.17
C VAL A 73 5.40 1.54 -2.92
N PRO A 74 6.02 0.49 -2.35
CA PRO A 74 7.04 -0.24 -3.06
C PRO A 74 6.42 -0.92 -4.29
N MET A 75 6.94 -0.58 -5.47
CA MET A 75 6.44 -1.10 -6.73
C MET A 75 7.21 -2.36 -7.19
N SER A 76 6.47 -3.30 -7.77
CA SER A 76 7.01 -4.37 -8.61
C SER A 76 6.24 -4.38 -9.93
N GLU A 77 6.89 -4.67 -11.07
CA GLU A 77 6.14 -4.84 -12.33
C GLU A 77 5.29 -6.13 -12.34
N ASN A 78 5.49 -7.02 -11.36
CA ASN A 78 5.00 -8.40 -11.39
C ASN A 78 3.95 -8.74 -10.31
N SER A 79 3.44 -7.76 -9.55
CA SER A 79 2.44 -8.05 -8.51
C SER A 79 1.18 -7.21 -8.70
N ASP A 80 0.04 -7.88 -8.78
CA ASP A 80 -1.28 -7.25 -8.93
C ASP A 80 -1.87 -6.74 -7.59
N ARG A 81 -1.12 -6.82 -6.47
CA ARG A 81 -1.58 -6.47 -5.11
C ARG A 81 -0.52 -5.68 -4.35
N GLN A 82 -0.41 -4.37 -4.59
CA GLN A 82 0.72 -3.59 -4.08
C GLN A 82 0.29 -2.41 -3.23
N GLY A 83 0.67 -2.46 -1.95
CA GLY A 83 0.53 -1.36 -1.01
C GLY A 83 -0.89 -1.16 -0.48
N GLN A 84 -1.80 -2.11 -0.73
CA GLN A 84 -3.17 -2.09 -0.21
C GLN A 84 -3.18 -1.98 1.32
N TYR A 85 -2.28 -2.67 2.03
CA TYR A 85 -2.25 -2.64 3.49
C TYR A 85 -1.56 -1.39 4.05
N LEU A 86 -0.59 -0.83 3.32
CA LEU A 86 -0.01 0.46 3.67
C LEU A 86 -1.03 1.59 3.50
N TRP A 87 -1.82 1.58 2.42
CA TRP A 87 -2.95 2.51 2.23
C TRP A 87 -4.06 2.30 3.26
N THR A 88 -4.35 1.04 3.61
CA THR A 88 -5.29 0.70 4.68
C THR A 88 -4.84 1.26 6.03
N LEU A 89 -3.55 1.12 6.37
CA LEU A 89 -2.98 1.66 7.60
C LEU A 89 -3.05 3.19 7.62
N ARG A 90 -2.73 3.85 6.50
CA ARG A 90 -2.88 5.31 6.36
C ARG A 90 -4.33 5.76 6.51
N LEU A 91 -5.30 5.03 5.95
CA LEU A 91 -6.72 5.32 6.09
C LEU A 91 -7.20 5.19 7.54
N MET A 92 -6.81 4.10 8.20
CA MET A 92 -7.12 3.90 9.61
C MET A 92 -6.53 5.02 10.44
N ASN A 93 -5.26 5.39 10.20
CA ASN A 93 -4.54 6.40 10.97
C ASN A 93 -5.00 7.84 10.74
N ALA A 94 -5.52 8.17 9.55
CA ALA A 94 -6.07 9.48 9.27
C ALA A 94 -7.24 9.79 10.23
N GLU A 95 -7.29 11.03 10.73
CA GLU A 95 -8.31 11.49 11.66
C GLU A 95 -9.49 12.15 10.92
N GLY A 96 -10.65 12.20 11.59
CA GLY A 96 -11.83 12.90 11.10
C GLY A 96 -12.79 12.03 10.27
N SER A 97 -13.71 12.73 9.61
CA SER A 97 -14.69 12.16 8.67
C SER A 97 -14.01 11.58 7.42
N LEU A 98 -14.71 10.71 6.67
CA LEU A 98 -14.20 10.17 5.40
C LEU A 98 -13.67 11.27 4.45
N ASP A 99 -14.34 12.42 4.38
CA ASP A 99 -13.89 13.53 3.52
C ASP A 99 -12.56 14.13 4.00
N GLU A 100 -12.40 14.35 5.31
CA GLU A 100 -11.16 14.86 5.92
C GLU A 100 -10.01 13.85 5.82
N LYS A 101 -10.31 12.55 5.98
CA LYS A 101 -9.37 11.47 5.74
C LYS A 101 -8.89 11.46 4.29
N LEU A 102 -9.81 11.59 3.32
CA LEU A 102 -9.46 11.66 1.91
C LEU A 102 -8.67 12.94 1.56
N ASP A 103 -8.97 14.08 2.19
CA ASP A 103 -8.14 15.27 2.08
C ASP A 103 -6.71 15.00 2.52
N THR A 104 -6.53 14.32 3.65
CA THR A 104 -5.19 13.96 4.14
C THR A 104 -4.47 13.00 3.19
N LEU A 105 -5.14 11.93 2.74
CA LEU A 105 -4.56 10.90 1.88
C LEU A 105 -4.23 11.40 0.46
N MET A 106 -5.03 12.34 -0.06
CA MET A 106 -4.92 12.83 -1.44
C MET A 106 -4.19 14.17 -1.56
N SER A 107 -4.07 14.95 -0.48
CA SER A 107 -3.39 16.26 -0.51
C SER A 107 -1.89 16.15 -0.74
N ALA A 108 -1.24 15.09 -0.27
CA ALA A 108 0.22 15.01 -0.29
C ALA A 108 0.81 14.19 -1.46
N SER A 109 -0.03 13.80 -2.45
CA SER A 109 0.44 13.44 -3.80
C SER A 109 0.52 14.65 -4.77
N GLN A 110 0.19 15.85 -4.30
CA GLN A 110 0.21 17.07 -5.10
C GLN A 110 1.66 17.52 -5.35
N GLY A 111 2.37 16.93 -6.31
CA GLY A 111 3.63 17.56 -6.75
C GLY A 111 4.69 16.75 -7.46
N VAL A 112 4.35 15.82 -8.37
CA VAL A 112 5.38 15.20 -9.22
C VAL A 112 5.24 15.59 -10.70
N ASP A 113 4.01 15.70 -11.23
CA ASP A 113 3.80 15.84 -12.68
C ASP A 113 3.19 17.17 -13.15
N GLY A 114 3.10 18.20 -12.29
CA GLY A 114 2.81 19.59 -12.68
C GLY A 114 1.42 19.92 -13.26
N TYR A 115 0.58 18.93 -13.59
CA TYR A 115 -0.71 19.14 -14.30
C TYR A 115 -1.93 18.49 -13.64
N SER A 116 -1.79 17.74 -12.55
CA SER A 116 -2.89 17.08 -11.84
C SER A 116 -2.82 17.36 -10.33
N LYS A 117 -3.92 17.82 -9.73
CA LYS A 117 -4.02 18.06 -8.27
C LYS A 117 -4.45 16.81 -7.47
N GLY A 118 -4.60 15.66 -8.13
CA GLY A 118 -5.00 14.39 -7.51
C GLY A 118 -3.88 13.36 -7.43
N LEU A 119 -4.25 12.14 -7.04
CA LEU A 119 -3.35 10.99 -6.99
C LEU A 119 -2.84 10.64 -8.39
N SER A 120 -1.61 10.13 -8.46
CA SER A 120 -0.99 9.68 -9.71
C SER A 120 -1.71 8.44 -10.28
N LYS A 121 -1.41 8.11 -11.54
CA LYS A 121 -1.93 6.90 -12.22
C LYS A 121 -1.60 5.58 -11.50
N PHE A 122 -0.63 5.59 -10.59
CA PHE A 122 -0.22 4.43 -9.80
C PHE A 122 -0.78 4.47 -8.38
N ALA A 123 -0.81 5.66 -7.74
CA ALA A 123 -1.32 5.79 -6.38
C ALA A 123 -2.85 5.63 -6.29
N LEU A 124 -3.58 6.10 -7.30
CA LEU A 124 -5.05 6.02 -7.30
C LEU A 124 -5.56 4.56 -7.32
N PRO A 125 -5.10 3.67 -8.22
CA PRO A 125 -5.46 2.26 -8.16
C PRO A 125 -5.13 1.61 -6.82
N SER A 126 -3.92 1.84 -6.27
CA SER A 126 -3.50 1.26 -4.99
C SER A 126 -4.36 1.73 -3.81
N LEU A 127 -4.78 3.00 -3.78
CA LEU A 127 -5.75 3.46 -2.77
C LEU A 127 -7.12 2.78 -2.95
N LEU A 128 -7.57 2.62 -4.20
CA LEU A 128 -8.85 1.98 -4.49
C LEU A 128 -8.84 0.47 -4.18
N GLU A 129 -7.69 -0.20 -4.08
CA GLU A 129 -7.59 -1.59 -3.59
C GLU A 129 -8.05 -1.73 -2.13
N VAL A 130 -8.03 -0.66 -1.34
CA VAL A 130 -8.62 -0.64 0.02
C VAL A 130 -10.13 -0.96 -0.02
N THR A 131 -10.82 -0.67 -1.13
CA THR A 131 -12.22 -1.06 -1.35
C THR A 131 -12.42 -2.57 -1.16
N THR A 132 -11.47 -3.40 -1.62
CA THR A 132 -11.55 -4.85 -1.47
C THR A 132 -11.53 -5.25 0.00
N ILE A 133 -10.63 -4.66 0.78
CA ILE A 133 -10.50 -4.90 2.22
C ILE A 133 -11.79 -4.47 2.94
N LEU A 134 -12.29 -3.27 2.63
CA LEU A 134 -13.53 -2.74 3.20
C LEU A 134 -14.75 -3.60 2.83
N ASN A 135 -14.85 -4.05 1.59
CA ASN A 135 -15.92 -4.95 1.14
C ASN A 135 -15.93 -6.26 1.94
N THR A 136 -14.75 -6.81 2.23
CA THR A 136 -14.59 -8.06 2.96
C THR A 136 -14.87 -7.89 4.46
N VAL A 137 -14.40 -6.81 5.09
CA VAL A 137 -14.49 -6.58 6.54
C VAL A 137 -15.78 -5.86 6.96
N GLU A 138 -16.09 -4.74 6.33
CA GLU A 138 -17.20 -3.84 6.68
C GLU A 138 -18.46 -4.06 5.82
N GLY A 139 -18.31 -4.77 4.70
CA GLY A 139 -19.39 -5.07 3.77
C GLY A 139 -19.37 -4.21 2.50
N ARG A 140 -20.11 -4.68 1.49
CA ARG A 140 -20.06 -4.14 0.11
C ARG A 140 -20.45 -2.67 0.01
N ASP A 141 -21.40 -2.21 0.83
CA ASP A 141 -21.87 -0.83 0.80
C ASP A 141 -20.78 0.14 1.29
N THR A 142 -20.00 -0.25 2.29
CA THR A 142 -18.90 0.56 2.83
C THR A 142 -17.77 0.73 1.82
N GLY A 143 -17.34 -0.37 1.18
CA GLY A 143 -16.32 -0.27 0.14
C GLY A 143 -16.79 0.50 -1.09
N ALA A 144 -18.06 0.33 -1.51
CA ALA A 144 -18.64 1.12 -2.59
C ALA A 144 -18.66 2.63 -2.26
N ARG A 145 -19.09 3.01 -1.04
CA ARG A 145 -19.09 4.40 -0.57
C ARG A 145 -17.68 4.99 -0.54
N PHE A 146 -16.69 4.22 -0.07
CA PHE A 146 -15.29 4.64 -0.07
C PHE A 146 -14.76 4.88 -1.49
N ARG A 147 -14.97 3.93 -2.41
CA ARG A 147 -14.57 4.07 -3.82
C ARG A 147 -15.18 5.31 -4.45
N ASP A 148 -16.48 5.50 -4.28
CA ASP A 148 -17.21 6.61 -4.90
C ASP A 148 -16.70 7.95 -4.36
N ALA A 149 -16.42 8.05 -3.06
CA ALA A 149 -15.82 9.23 -2.44
C ALA A 149 -14.40 9.52 -2.98
N VAL A 150 -13.53 8.51 -3.12
CA VAL A 150 -12.19 8.66 -3.72
C VAL A 150 -12.28 9.17 -5.17
N ILE A 151 -13.18 8.59 -5.97
CA ILE A 151 -13.37 8.97 -7.37
C ILE A 151 -13.91 10.40 -7.49
N GLU A 152 -14.89 10.76 -6.65
CA GLU A 152 -15.46 12.10 -6.61
C GLU A 152 -14.38 13.13 -6.25
N LYS A 153 -13.59 12.86 -5.21
CA LYS A 153 -12.48 13.73 -4.80
C LYS A 153 -11.42 13.88 -5.90
N GLN A 154 -11.04 12.78 -6.55
CA GLN A 154 -10.08 12.80 -7.66
C GLN A 154 -10.57 13.67 -8.84
N ARG A 155 -11.87 13.59 -9.16
CA ARG A 155 -12.52 14.42 -10.18
C ARG A 155 -12.62 15.89 -9.76
N ALA A 156 -12.96 16.17 -8.50
CA ALA A 156 -13.01 17.52 -7.95
C ALA A 156 -11.62 18.21 -8.01
N LEU A 157 -10.55 17.43 -7.88
CA LEU A 157 -9.17 17.87 -8.07
C LEU A 157 -8.77 17.99 -9.56
N GLY A 158 -9.71 17.86 -10.49
CA GLY A 158 -9.49 18.02 -11.93
C GLY A 158 -8.64 16.92 -12.57
N SER A 159 -8.47 15.79 -11.89
CA SER A 159 -7.61 14.69 -12.36
C SER A 159 -8.42 13.60 -13.06
N PRO A 160 -7.95 13.06 -14.19
CA PRO A 160 -8.69 12.04 -14.92
C PRO A 160 -8.79 10.74 -14.12
N VAL A 161 -9.92 10.06 -14.26
CA VAL A 161 -10.16 8.72 -13.69
C VAL A 161 -10.43 7.76 -14.83
N SER A 162 -9.67 6.65 -14.89
CA SER A 162 -9.89 5.60 -15.88
C SER A 162 -11.26 4.96 -15.68
N TYR A 163 -11.98 4.71 -16.77
CA TYR A 163 -13.31 4.08 -16.73
C TYR A 163 -13.31 2.72 -16.02
N LYS A 164 -12.18 2.00 -16.04
CA LYS A 164 -12.01 0.71 -15.34
C LYS A 164 -12.09 0.85 -13.82
N LEU A 165 -11.61 1.98 -13.29
CA LEU A 165 -11.63 2.26 -11.85
C LEU A 165 -13.02 2.71 -11.38
N THR A 166 -13.85 3.17 -12.31
CA THR A 166 -15.24 3.56 -12.05
C THR A 166 -16.23 2.41 -12.22
N ASP A 167 -15.74 1.21 -12.56
CA ASP A 167 -16.59 0.03 -12.63
C ASP A 167 -17.18 -0.23 -11.24
N LYS A 168 -18.50 -0.45 -11.19
CA LYS A 168 -19.19 -0.79 -9.94
C LYS A 168 -18.65 -2.07 -9.31
N ASP A 169 -18.03 -2.93 -10.13
CA ASP A 169 -17.44 -4.20 -9.73
C ASP A 169 -15.92 -4.05 -9.43
N PHE A 170 -15.35 -2.84 -9.52
CA PHE A 170 -13.98 -2.57 -9.11
C PHE A 170 -13.83 -2.78 -7.59
N GLY A 171 -12.83 -3.56 -7.19
CA GLY A 171 -12.64 -3.94 -5.78
C GLY A 171 -13.71 -4.90 -5.23
N VAL A 172 -14.60 -5.41 -6.09
CA VAL A 172 -15.60 -6.44 -5.73
C VAL A 172 -15.04 -7.85 -5.89
N GLN A 173 -13.79 -7.99 -6.38
CA GLN A 173 -13.08 -9.28 -6.31
C GLN A 173 -12.93 -9.67 -4.84
N THR A 174 -13.71 -10.66 -4.43
CA THR A 174 -13.59 -11.28 -3.12
C THR A 174 -12.31 -12.10 -3.09
N TRP A 175 -11.63 -12.12 -1.94
CA TRP A 175 -10.52 -13.01 -1.69
C TRP A 175 -11.03 -14.47 -1.73
N GLY A 176 -11.07 -15.05 -2.94
CA GLY A 176 -11.55 -16.42 -3.17
C GLY A 176 -13.07 -16.60 -3.09
N PRO A 177 -13.56 -17.86 -2.92
CA PRO A 177 -14.98 -18.20 -2.82
C PRO A 177 -15.66 -17.72 -1.51
N LEU A 178 -14.93 -16.98 -0.68
CA LEU A 178 -15.31 -16.51 0.65
C LEU A 178 -15.66 -15.01 0.54
N MET A 179 -16.85 -14.63 1.01
CA MET A 179 -17.50 -13.38 0.60
C MET A 179 -17.53 -12.27 1.67
N SER A 180 -17.32 -12.56 2.95
CA SER A 180 -17.35 -11.55 4.04
C SER A 180 -16.96 -12.10 5.41
N CYS A 181 -16.15 -11.33 6.16
CA CYS A 181 -15.82 -11.63 7.55
C CYS A 181 -17.03 -11.51 8.51
N GLN A 182 -18.15 -10.94 8.05
CA GLN A 182 -19.36 -10.71 8.84
C GLN A 182 -20.17 -11.98 9.05
N THR A 183 -20.09 -12.94 8.12
CA THR A 183 -20.63 -14.28 8.35
C THR A 183 -19.62 -15.05 9.17
N SER A 184 -20.00 -15.39 10.40
CA SER A 184 -19.13 -16.05 11.39
C SER A 184 -18.34 -17.24 10.84
N GLU A 185 -18.84 -17.92 9.81
CA GLU A 185 -18.18 -19.02 9.11
C GLU A 185 -16.74 -18.72 8.68
N GLU A 186 -16.38 -17.49 8.28
CA GLU A 186 -15.00 -17.18 7.86
C GLU A 186 -14.05 -17.01 9.05
N VAL A 187 -14.47 -16.23 10.05
CA VAL A 187 -13.73 -16.09 11.31
C VAL A 187 -13.67 -17.45 12.02
N GLU A 188 -14.72 -18.24 11.95
CA GLU A 188 -14.83 -19.59 12.50
C GLU A 188 -13.99 -20.60 11.69
N TYR A 189 -13.91 -20.47 10.37
CA TYR A 189 -13.01 -21.25 9.52
C TYR A 189 -11.54 -20.97 9.85
N LEU A 190 -11.17 -19.69 10.02
CA LEU A 190 -9.84 -19.29 10.49
C LEU A 190 -9.55 -19.75 11.92
N LYS A 191 -10.57 -19.75 12.80
CA LYS A 191 -10.47 -20.28 14.18
C LYS A 191 -10.34 -21.81 14.21
N ASN A 192 -11.02 -22.53 13.33
CA ASN A 192 -11.11 -24.00 13.33
C ASN A 192 -9.96 -24.69 12.61
N ARG A 193 -9.36 -24.03 11.62
CA ARG A 193 -8.11 -24.52 11.05
C ARG A 193 -6.95 -23.96 11.85
N GLN A 194 -6.09 -24.85 12.38
CA GLN A 194 -4.71 -24.53 12.81
C GLN A 194 -3.82 -24.01 11.65
N ILE A 195 -4.42 -23.58 10.54
CA ILE A 195 -3.79 -22.91 9.39
C ILE A 195 -2.93 -21.72 9.86
N LEU A 196 -3.30 -21.07 10.96
CA LEU A 196 -2.52 -19.98 11.57
C LEU A 196 -1.10 -20.38 12.02
N GLU A 197 -0.84 -21.67 12.24
CA GLU A 197 0.50 -22.18 12.60
C GLU A 197 1.35 -22.54 11.37
N THR A 198 0.73 -22.73 10.19
CA THR A 198 1.41 -23.19 8.96
C THR A 198 1.39 -22.19 7.81
N LEU A 199 0.62 -21.11 7.91
CA LEU A 199 0.67 -19.99 6.97
C LEU A 199 1.94 -19.18 7.21
N LEU A 200 3.02 -19.64 6.59
CA LEU A 200 4.25 -18.89 6.43
C LEU A 200 4.34 -18.49 4.96
N LEU A 201 3.94 -17.24 4.68
CA LEU A 201 4.18 -16.47 3.46
C LEU A 201 3.34 -16.85 2.22
N THR A 202 2.04 -17.13 2.39
CA THR A 202 1.10 -17.28 1.27
C THR A 202 0.15 -16.07 1.18
N GLU A 203 -0.59 -15.96 0.06
CA GLU A 203 -1.69 -14.98 -0.10
C GLU A 203 -2.77 -15.10 1.00
N ASP A 204 -2.88 -16.25 1.67
CA ASP A 204 -3.87 -16.46 2.73
C ASP A 204 -3.52 -15.69 4.02
N ILE A 205 -2.26 -15.26 4.20
CA ILE A 205 -1.86 -14.47 5.39
C ILE A 205 -2.48 -13.10 5.34
N SER A 206 -2.37 -12.44 4.20
CA SER A 206 -2.88 -11.08 4.00
C SER A 206 -4.39 -11.07 3.70
N HIS A 207 -5.12 -12.07 4.18
CA HIS A 207 -6.57 -12.11 4.07
C HIS A 207 -7.21 -11.09 5.03
N PRO A 208 -8.15 -10.23 4.57
CA PRO A 208 -8.71 -9.15 5.40
C PRO A 208 -9.35 -9.61 6.72
N CYS A 209 -9.94 -10.81 6.76
CA CYS A 209 -10.55 -11.35 7.99
C CYS A 209 -9.59 -11.64 9.13
N MET A 210 -8.29 -11.62 8.87
CA MET A 210 -7.28 -11.67 9.94
C MET A 210 -7.31 -10.41 10.82
N LEU A 211 -7.72 -9.25 10.27
CA LEU A 211 -7.96 -8.03 11.05
C LEU A 211 -9.06 -8.27 12.10
N VAL A 212 -10.17 -8.86 11.68
CA VAL A 212 -11.31 -9.20 12.56
C VAL A 212 -10.93 -10.29 13.55
N TYR A 213 -10.22 -11.34 13.10
CA TYR A 213 -9.79 -12.45 13.95
C TYR A 213 -8.92 -12.00 15.12
N PHE A 214 -7.96 -11.09 14.87
CA PHE A 214 -7.05 -10.61 15.91
C PHE A 214 -7.63 -9.47 16.76
N SER A 215 -8.79 -8.90 16.37
CA SER A 215 -9.46 -7.85 17.17
C SER A 215 -9.85 -8.33 18.57
N ASP A 216 -10.11 -9.64 18.75
CA ASP A 216 -10.50 -10.27 20.03
C ASP A 216 -9.35 -10.98 20.77
N LYS A 217 -8.11 -10.90 20.26
CA LYS A 217 -6.95 -11.60 20.82
C LYS A 217 -6.18 -10.74 21.83
N ASP A 218 -5.50 -11.41 22.76
CA ASP A 218 -4.60 -10.77 23.71
C ASP A 218 -3.25 -10.41 23.05
N ASP A 219 -2.48 -9.55 23.73
CA ASP A 219 -1.18 -9.08 23.24
C ASP A 219 -0.22 -10.25 23.04
N ALA A 220 -0.26 -11.26 23.90
CA ALA A 220 0.62 -12.42 23.83
C ALA A 220 0.38 -13.25 22.56
N ALA A 221 -0.88 -13.51 22.21
CA ALA A 221 -1.24 -14.24 20.99
C ALA A 221 -0.88 -13.44 19.73
N LEU A 222 -1.15 -12.13 19.72
CA LEU A 222 -0.81 -11.25 18.61
C LEU A 222 0.71 -11.12 18.43
N GLN A 223 1.45 -10.88 19.52
CA GLN A 223 2.91 -10.80 19.50
C GLN A 223 3.53 -12.09 18.99
N GLY A 224 3.07 -13.25 19.50
CA GLY A 224 3.56 -14.54 19.04
C GLY A 224 3.28 -14.78 17.55
N PHE A 225 2.16 -14.29 17.02
CA PHE A 225 1.87 -14.35 15.59
C PHE A 225 2.80 -13.44 14.78
N ILE A 226 3.02 -12.20 15.21
CA ILE A 226 3.91 -11.25 14.56
C ILE A 226 5.35 -11.78 14.52
N ASP A 227 5.88 -12.24 15.66
CA ASP A 227 7.25 -12.73 15.77
C ASP A 227 7.50 -13.91 14.81
N ARG A 228 6.59 -14.89 14.78
CA ARG A 228 6.70 -16.03 13.85
C ARG A 228 6.67 -15.60 12.38
N ASN A 229 5.80 -14.64 12.03
CA ASN A 229 5.72 -14.13 10.66
C ASN A 229 6.97 -13.34 10.27
N LEU A 230 7.51 -12.51 11.17
CA LEU A 230 8.77 -11.79 10.97
C LEU A 230 9.95 -12.76 10.78
N GLU A 231 10.05 -13.80 11.62
CA GLU A 231 11.07 -14.84 11.48
C GLU A 231 10.94 -15.61 10.16
N ALA A 232 9.73 -16.00 9.77
CA ALA A 232 9.50 -16.69 8.51
C ALA A 232 9.81 -15.81 7.30
N MET A 233 9.34 -14.56 7.29
CA MET A 233 9.67 -13.55 6.27
C MET A 233 11.19 -13.41 6.12
N LYS A 234 11.90 -13.32 7.25
CA LYS A 234 13.37 -13.27 7.28
C LYS A 234 13.99 -14.55 6.70
N ALA A 235 13.49 -15.72 7.08
CA ALA A 235 13.99 -17.01 6.62
C ALA A 235 13.79 -17.23 5.11
N VAL A 236 12.61 -16.90 4.57
CA VAL A 236 12.37 -16.98 3.11
C VAL A 236 13.23 -15.99 2.36
N ARG A 237 13.32 -14.75 2.83
CA ARG A 237 14.25 -13.79 2.23
C ARG A 237 15.68 -14.32 2.19
N GLN A 238 16.20 -14.84 3.32
CA GLN A 238 17.56 -15.40 3.40
C GLN A 238 17.74 -16.62 2.50
N LYS A 239 16.72 -17.50 2.42
CA LYS A 239 16.76 -18.73 1.64
C LYS A 239 16.70 -18.49 0.13
N TYR A 240 15.95 -17.48 -0.32
CA TYR A 240 15.66 -17.22 -1.73
C TYR A 240 16.29 -15.94 -2.26
N GLY A 241 17.22 -15.34 -1.51
CA GLY A 241 17.92 -14.12 -1.92
C GLY A 241 18.49 -14.21 -3.34
N GLU A 242 17.97 -13.35 -4.23
CA GLU A 242 18.41 -13.12 -5.62
C GLU A 242 18.39 -14.32 -6.60
N ALA A 243 17.53 -15.35 -6.43
CA ALA A 243 17.37 -16.34 -7.50
C ALA A 243 16.67 -15.74 -8.74
N GLN A 244 17.41 -15.56 -9.83
CA GLN A 244 16.85 -15.21 -11.14
C GLN A 244 15.98 -16.36 -11.66
N ASN A 245 14.70 -16.07 -11.89
CA ASN A 245 13.86 -16.60 -12.97
C ASN A 245 13.97 -18.09 -13.33
N ASP A 246 14.00 -19.01 -12.36
CA ASP A 246 13.81 -20.43 -12.66
C ASP A 246 12.45 -20.89 -12.13
N GLY A 247 11.52 -21.12 -13.07
CA GLY A 247 10.11 -21.39 -12.85
C GLY A 247 9.82 -22.47 -11.80
N GLY A 248 9.48 -22.00 -10.61
CA GLY A 248 8.90 -22.77 -9.51
C GLY A 248 8.73 -21.87 -8.29
N PHE A 249 7.49 -21.45 -8.00
CA PHE A 249 7.07 -20.60 -6.87
C PHE A 249 7.91 -19.34 -6.60
N ASP A 250 7.38 -18.20 -7.04
CA ASP A 250 7.00 -17.12 -6.11
C ASP A 250 8.05 -16.71 -5.05
N HIS A 251 9.24 -16.31 -5.48
CA HIS A 251 10.21 -15.64 -4.61
C HIS A 251 9.60 -14.37 -4.05
N MET A 252 9.47 -14.21 -2.71
CA MET A 252 8.82 -13.05 -2.09
C MET A 252 9.36 -11.73 -2.67
N PRO A 253 8.59 -11.03 -3.52
CA PRO A 253 9.06 -9.77 -4.07
C PRO A 253 9.20 -8.74 -2.96
N THR A 254 10.11 -7.78 -3.09
CA THR A 254 10.24 -6.67 -2.13
C THR A 254 8.89 -5.99 -1.85
N ALA A 255 8.03 -5.86 -2.87
CA ALA A 255 6.68 -5.34 -2.74
C ALA A 255 5.79 -6.19 -1.82
N LEU A 256 5.84 -7.52 -1.94
CA LEU A 256 5.07 -8.44 -1.08
C LEU A 256 5.60 -8.46 0.35
N TYR A 257 6.93 -8.37 0.53
CA TYR A 257 7.53 -8.26 1.86
C TYR A 257 7.03 -7.00 2.59
N ALA A 258 7.04 -5.86 1.90
CA ALA A 258 6.57 -4.60 2.47
C ALA A 258 5.06 -4.59 2.74
N ASP A 259 4.24 -5.15 1.83
CA ASP A 259 2.79 -5.24 2.02
C ASP A 259 2.45 -6.19 3.18
N ASN A 260 3.20 -7.28 3.37
CA ASN A 260 3.04 -8.18 4.52
C ASN A 260 3.43 -7.53 5.84
N LEU A 261 4.50 -6.71 5.88
CA LEU A 261 4.81 -5.93 7.08
C LEU A 261 3.72 -4.90 7.38
N ALA A 262 3.23 -4.21 6.35
CA ALA A 262 2.12 -3.28 6.48
C ALA A 262 0.82 -3.97 6.91
N PHE A 263 0.60 -5.22 6.49
CA PHE A 263 -0.50 -6.05 6.95
C PHE A 263 -0.41 -6.38 8.44
N LEU A 264 0.77 -6.75 8.95
CA LEU A 264 0.96 -6.95 10.40
C LEU A 264 0.68 -5.67 11.18
N ALA A 265 1.14 -4.51 10.68
CA ALA A 265 0.81 -3.21 11.26
C ALA A 265 -0.70 -2.91 11.19
N ALA A 266 -1.36 -3.28 10.09
CA ALA A 266 -2.80 -3.10 9.94
C ALA A 266 -3.60 -3.96 10.94
N ILE A 267 -3.15 -5.18 11.27
CA ILE A 267 -3.76 -5.98 12.34
C ILE A 267 -3.67 -5.24 13.68
N ILE A 268 -2.50 -4.71 14.02
CA ILE A 268 -2.28 -3.96 15.26
C ILE A 268 -3.23 -2.75 15.30
N ALA A 269 -3.21 -1.92 14.24
CA ALA A 269 -4.04 -0.71 14.16
C ALA A 269 -5.54 -1.03 14.23
N TYR A 270 -6.01 -2.05 13.51
CA TYR A 270 -7.41 -2.45 13.52
C TYR A 270 -7.84 -2.97 14.89
N ARG A 271 -6.98 -3.71 15.59
CA ARG A 271 -7.26 -4.18 16.95
C ARG A 271 -7.38 -3.03 17.95
N GLU A 272 -6.54 -2.01 17.83
CA GLU A 272 -6.58 -0.84 18.71
C GLU A 272 -7.83 0.04 18.47
N ARG A 273 -8.25 0.16 17.20
CA ARG A 273 -9.35 1.07 16.80
C ARG A 273 -10.71 0.39 16.77
N GLY A 274 -10.75 -0.88 16.38
CA GLY A 274 -11.96 -1.68 16.20
C GLY A 274 -12.69 -1.46 14.86
N ASP A 275 -12.29 -0.46 14.07
CA ASP A 275 -12.89 -0.10 12.78
C ASP A 275 -11.90 0.68 11.88
N PHE A 276 -12.36 1.10 10.69
CA PHE A 276 -11.63 1.97 9.76
C PHE A 276 -11.90 3.47 9.97
N GLY A 277 -12.81 3.83 10.87
CA GLY A 277 -13.28 5.20 11.11
C GLY A 277 -13.98 5.84 9.91
N LEU A 278 -14.93 5.13 9.28
CA LEU A 278 -15.59 5.50 8.01
C LEU A 278 -17.08 5.85 8.12
#